data_AF-A0AAJ4NAL2-F1
#
_entry.id   AF-A0AAJ4NAL2-F1
#
_cell.length_a   1.000
_cell.length_b   1.000
_cell.length_c   1.000
_cell.angle_alpha   90.00
_cell.angle_beta   90.00
_cell.angle_gamma   90.00
#
_symmetry.space_group_name_H-M   'P 1'
#
loop_
_entity.id
_entity.type
_entity.pdbx_description
1 polymer ?
#
loop_
_entity_poly.entity_id
_entity_poly.type
_entity_poly.pdbx_seq_one_letter_code
_entity_poly.pdbx_strand_id
1 'polypeptide(L)'
;MKDYRRRFRLAAGAAALWLAVCPPVLAQDAPYEGKMLRLAEVLGSLHYLRNLCGEKGSEWRDRMDAIIAAEKPPEAERLKLVSSFNHGYRVFSDNYARCTPSALAAIDRYMKEGGDLSNEIISRYGN
;
A
#
# COMPACT_ATOMS: atom_id res chain seq x y z
N MET A 1 -59.18 -41.88 -45.33
CA MET A 1 -60.04 -40.68 -45.27
C MET A 1 -59.94 -40.04 -43.90
N LYS A 2 -59.25 -38.89 -43.81
CA LYS A 2 -59.60 -37.67 -43.06
C LYS A 2 -58.33 -36.88 -42.77
N ASP A 3 -58.13 -35.87 -43.61
CA ASP A 3 -57.26 -34.72 -43.40
C ASP A 3 -57.50 -34.08 -42.03
N TYR A 4 -56.42 -33.67 -41.35
CA TYR A 4 -56.48 -32.45 -40.54
C TYR A 4 -55.11 -31.78 -40.43
N ARG A 5 -54.79 -30.95 -41.43
CA ARG A 5 -53.82 -29.86 -41.33
C ARG A 5 -54.17 -29.00 -40.12
N ARG A 6 -53.33 -28.99 -39.09
CA ARG A 6 -53.39 -27.99 -38.03
C ARG A 6 -52.12 -27.16 -38.03
N ARG A 7 -52.24 -25.96 -38.62
CA ARG A 7 -51.30 -24.85 -38.51
C ARG A 7 -51.21 -24.46 -37.03
N PHE A 8 -50.04 -24.60 -36.40
CA PHE A 8 -49.78 -23.98 -35.10
C PHE A 8 -48.73 -22.89 -35.25
N ARG A 9 -49.04 -21.75 -34.66
CA ARG A 9 -48.41 -20.45 -34.86
C ARG A 9 -47.08 -20.38 -34.11
N LEU A 10 -46.14 -19.64 -34.69
CA LEU A 10 -44.89 -19.19 -34.07
C LEU A 10 -45.20 -18.45 -32.76
N ALA A 11 -44.46 -18.76 -31.68
CA ALA A 11 -44.27 -17.86 -30.56
C ALA A 11 -42.78 -17.90 -30.19
N ALA A 12 -42.08 -16.81 -30.52
CA ALA A 12 -40.70 -16.57 -30.15
C ALA A 12 -40.63 -16.34 -28.64
N GLY A 13 -39.92 -17.23 -27.93
CA GLY A 13 -39.53 -17.03 -26.54
C GLY A 13 -38.08 -16.57 -26.46
N ALA A 14 -37.84 -15.27 -26.54
CA ALA A 14 -36.53 -14.69 -26.23
C ALA A 14 -36.37 -14.63 -24.71
N ALA A 15 -35.67 -15.60 -24.12
CA ALA A 15 -35.27 -15.54 -22.72
C ALA A 15 -34.12 -14.52 -22.58
N ALA A 16 -34.44 -13.32 -22.10
CA ALA A 16 -33.45 -12.30 -21.77
C ALA A 16 -32.65 -12.73 -20.53
N LEU A 17 -31.41 -13.15 -20.76
CA LEU A 17 -30.44 -13.43 -19.70
C LEU A 17 -29.95 -12.09 -19.13
N TRP A 18 -30.57 -11.62 -18.05
CA TRP A 18 -30.08 -10.47 -17.30
C TRP A 18 -28.83 -10.90 -16.53
N LEU A 19 -27.65 -10.68 -17.13
CA LEU A 19 -26.38 -10.71 -16.42
C LEU A 19 -26.37 -9.54 -15.43
N ALA A 20 -26.59 -9.85 -14.15
CA ALA A 20 -26.38 -8.90 -13.07
C ALA A 20 -24.87 -8.60 -12.97
N VAL A 21 -24.44 -7.49 -13.59
CA VAL A 21 -23.10 -6.94 -13.40
C VAL A 21 -23.11 -6.23 -12.06
N CYS A 22 -22.68 -6.92 -11.00
CA CYS A 22 -22.44 -6.28 -9.71
C CYS A 22 -21.11 -5.52 -9.83
N PRO A 23 -21.08 -4.19 -9.64
CA PRO A 23 -19.82 -3.46 -9.65
C PRO A 23 -18.96 -3.93 -8.48
N PRO A 24 -17.63 -4.08 -8.65
CA PRO A 24 -16.76 -4.37 -7.53
C PRO A 24 -16.89 -3.24 -6.50
N VAL A 25 -17.27 -3.57 -5.28
CA VAL A 25 -17.14 -2.67 -4.14
C VAL A 25 -15.64 -2.47 -3.93
N LEU A 26 -15.14 -1.29 -4.29
CA LEU A 26 -13.80 -0.88 -3.90
C LEU A 26 -13.83 -0.61 -2.40
N ALA A 27 -13.10 -1.41 -1.62
CA ALA A 27 -12.85 -1.07 -0.22
C ALA A 27 -12.19 0.31 -0.19
N GLN A 28 -12.78 1.24 0.54
CA GLN A 28 -12.23 2.57 0.71
C GLN A 28 -11.04 2.43 1.67
N ASP A 29 -9.84 2.75 1.18
CA ASP A 29 -8.62 2.75 1.98
C ASP A 29 -8.83 3.56 3.27
N ALA A 30 -8.25 3.09 4.38
CA ALA A 30 -8.40 3.79 5.66
C ALA A 30 -7.83 5.21 5.56
N PRO A 31 -8.40 6.23 6.22
CA PRO A 31 -7.93 7.62 6.13
C PRO A 31 -6.45 7.83 6.51
N TYR A 32 -5.84 6.87 7.23
CA TYR A 32 -4.44 6.87 7.63
C TYR A 32 -3.52 6.02 6.72
N GLU A 33 -4.06 5.19 5.82
CA GLU A 33 -3.29 4.23 5.04
C GLU A 33 -2.19 4.93 4.22
N GLY A 34 -2.52 6.01 3.53
CA GLY A 34 -1.53 6.80 2.78
C GLY A 34 -0.40 7.36 3.65
N LYS A 35 -0.70 7.73 4.91
CA LYS A 35 0.32 8.21 5.86
C LYS A 35 1.21 7.05 6.33
N MET A 36 0.65 5.86 6.53
CA MET A 36 1.40 4.65 6.87
C MET A 36 2.35 4.24 5.75
N LEU A 37 1.89 4.30 4.49
CA LEU A 37 2.76 4.04 3.33
C LEU A 37 3.90 5.07 3.24
N ARG A 38 3.62 6.34 3.49
CA ARG A 38 4.65 7.38 3.53
C ARG A 38 5.64 7.16 4.68
N LEU A 39 5.15 6.81 5.87
CA LEU A 39 6.00 6.49 7.02
C LEU A 39 6.91 5.30 6.73
N ALA A 40 6.38 4.24 6.10
CA ALA A 40 7.18 3.08 5.68
C ALA A 40 8.32 3.48 4.72
N GLU A 41 8.02 4.33 3.74
CA GLU A 41 9.04 4.86 2.81
C GLU A 41 10.11 5.71 3.52
N VAL A 42 9.70 6.55 4.48
CA VAL A 42 10.62 7.34 5.32
C VAL A 42 11.56 6.41 6.10
N LEU A 43 11.03 5.35 6.72
CA LEU A 43 11.84 4.38 7.46
C LEU A 43 12.85 3.66 6.56
N GLY A 44 12.45 3.29 5.34
CA GLY A 44 13.36 2.69 4.35
C GLY A 44 14.48 3.63 3.93
N SER A 45 14.14 4.91 3.71
CA SER A 45 15.10 5.97 3.40
C SER A 45 16.12 6.17 4.52
N LEU A 46 15.65 6.24 5.77
CA LEU A 46 16.50 6.36 6.96
C LEU A 46 17.37 5.13 7.16
N HIS A 47 16.84 3.92 6.92
CA HIS A 47 17.59 2.69 7.02
C HIS A 47 18.85 2.73 6.14
N TYR A 48 18.71 3.13 4.88
CA TYR A 48 19.87 3.25 3.99
C TYR A 48 20.81 4.38 4.42
N LEU A 49 20.29 5.60 4.54
CA LEU A 49 21.10 6.80 4.74
C LEU A 49 21.91 6.74 6.04
N ARG A 50 21.32 6.28 7.14
CA ARG A 50 21.99 6.24 8.45
C ARG A 50 23.06 5.15 8.50
N ASN A 51 22.80 3.98 7.88
CA ASN A 51 23.84 2.96 7.68
C ASN A 51 25.00 3.50 6.84
N LEU A 52 24.72 4.22 5.76
CA LEU A 52 25.73 4.84 4.91
C LEU A 52 26.57 5.88 5.67
N CYS A 53 25.96 6.60 6.62
CA CYS A 53 26.57 7.67 7.39
C CYS A 53 27.10 7.25 8.79
N GLY A 54 27.20 5.95 9.07
CA GLY A 54 27.95 5.42 10.23
C GLY A 54 27.12 4.77 11.33
N GLU A 55 25.79 4.87 11.29
CA GLU A 55 24.89 4.16 12.20
C GLU A 55 24.55 2.79 11.62
N LYS A 56 25.47 1.84 11.81
CA LYS A 56 25.31 0.48 11.31
C LYS A 56 24.26 -0.27 12.12
N GLY A 57 23.31 -0.92 11.45
CA GLY A 57 22.35 -1.80 12.11
C GLY A 57 20.98 -1.86 11.44
N SER A 58 20.07 -2.57 12.11
CA SER A 58 18.70 -2.85 11.66
C SER A 58 17.63 -1.96 12.28
N GLU A 59 17.98 -1.00 13.15
CA GLU A 59 17.02 -0.18 13.94
C GLU A 59 15.78 0.27 13.15
N TRP A 60 15.99 0.85 11.97
CA TRP A 60 14.92 1.36 11.12
C TRP A 60 14.06 0.28 10.46
N ARG A 61 14.66 -0.88 10.17
CA ARG A 61 13.94 -2.07 9.72
C ARG A 61 13.14 -2.68 10.87
N ASP A 62 13.74 -2.79 12.05
CA ASP A 62 13.10 -3.36 13.23
C ASP A 62 11.88 -2.52 13.66
N ARG A 63 11.95 -1.19 13.49
CA ARG A 63 10.79 -0.29 13.65
C ARG A 63 9.67 -0.58 12.64
N MET A 64 10.01 -0.80 11.37
CA MET A 64 9.02 -1.17 10.36
C MET A 64 8.38 -2.53 10.68
N ASP A 65 9.17 -3.50 11.12
CA ASP A 65 8.68 -4.82 11.53
C ASP A 65 7.77 -4.71 12.76
N ALA A 66 8.11 -3.85 13.73
CA ALA A 66 7.27 -3.56 14.89
C ALA A 66 5.92 -2.94 14.49
N ILE A 67 5.90 -2.04 13.50
CA ILE A 67 4.67 -1.47 12.94
C ILE A 67 3.80 -2.59 12.33
N ILE A 68 4.38 -3.43 11.46
CA ILE A 68 3.63 -4.54 10.84
C ILE A 68 3.08 -5.51 11.91
N ALA A 69 3.88 -5.79 12.94
CA ALA A 69 3.48 -6.68 14.02
C ALA A 69 2.34 -6.10 14.89
N ALA A 70 2.30 -4.78 15.07
CA ALA A 70 1.25 -4.08 15.79
C ALA A 70 -0.06 -4.02 15.00
N GLU A 71 0.00 -3.60 13.74
CA GLU A 71 -1.17 -3.42 12.88
C GLU A 71 -1.79 -4.75 12.43
N LYS A 72 -0.98 -5.81 12.31
CA LYS A 72 -1.38 -7.13 11.78
C LYS A 72 -2.22 -7.01 10.49
N PRO A 73 -1.74 -6.27 9.48
CA PRO A 73 -2.52 -6.00 8.29
C PRO A 73 -2.73 -7.28 7.45
N PRO A 74 -3.80 -7.34 6.63
CA PRO A 74 -3.93 -8.36 5.60
C PRO A 74 -2.69 -8.40 4.69
N GLU A 75 -2.37 -9.57 4.12
CA GLU A 75 -1.12 -9.74 3.36
C GLU A 75 -0.97 -8.74 2.20
N ALA A 76 -2.06 -8.38 1.53
CA ALA A 76 -2.02 -7.38 0.46
C ALA A 76 -1.53 -6.00 0.95
N GLU A 77 -1.97 -5.57 2.14
CA GLU A 77 -1.58 -4.31 2.75
C GLU A 77 -0.18 -4.39 3.36
N ARG A 78 0.19 -5.54 3.97
CA ARG A 78 1.57 -5.81 4.38
C ARG A 78 2.56 -5.65 3.22
N LEU A 79 2.21 -6.17 2.04
CA LEU A 79 3.05 -6.04 0.84
C LEU A 79 3.18 -4.59 0.38
N LYS A 80 2.12 -3.77 0.48
CA LYS A 80 2.20 -2.33 0.18
C LYS A 80 3.21 -1.64 1.10
N LEU A 81 3.14 -1.88 2.42
CA LEU A 81 4.06 -1.30 3.41
C LEU A 81 5.52 -1.70 3.14
N VAL A 82 5.77 -2.98 2.91
CA VAL A 82 7.12 -3.50 2.59
C VAL A 82 7.62 -2.91 1.26
N SER A 83 6.75 -2.78 0.26
CA SER A 83 7.09 -2.15 -1.02
C SER A 83 7.50 -0.69 -0.85
N SER A 84 6.74 0.10 -0.10
CA SER A 84 7.07 1.49 0.23
C SER A 84 8.39 1.62 0.96
N PHE A 85 8.65 0.78 1.98
CA PHE A 85 9.96 0.74 2.65
C PHE A 85 11.10 0.49 1.66
N ASN A 86 10.95 -0.55 0.83
CA ASN A 86 11.98 -0.91 -0.13
C ASN A 86 12.17 0.16 -1.22
N HIS A 87 11.11 0.88 -1.58
CA HIS A 87 11.19 2.02 -2.49
C HIS A 87 12.06 3.13 -1.89
N GLY A 88 11.78 3.57 -0.65
CA GLY A 88 12.57 4.58 0.03
C GLY A 88 14.05 4.21 0.18
N TYR A 89 14.32 2.95 0.51
CA TYR A 89 15.69 2.43 0.55
C TYR A 89 16.40 2.58 -0.81
N ARG A 90 15.76 2.13 -1.90
CA ARG A 90 16.35 2.13 -3.25
C ARG A 90 16.62 3.54 -3.78
N VAL A 91 15.70 4.47 -3.53
CA VAL A 91 15.86 5.87 -3.95
C VAL A 91 17.19 6.45 -3.47
N PHE A 92 17.64 6.10 -2.26
CA PHE A 92 18.94 6.58 -1.77
C PHE A 92 20.11 5.67 -2.15
N SER A 93 19.91 4.35 -2.23
CA SER A 93 20.98 3.44 -2.66
C SER A 93 21.46 3.69 -4.08
N ASP A 94 20.55 4.08 -4.96
CA ASP A 94 20.87 4.33 -6.36
C ASP A 94 21.64 5.64 -6.55
N ASN A 95 21.55 6.57 -5.59
CA ASN A 95 22.08 7.93 -5.69
C ASN A 95 23.30 8.22 -4.80
N TYR A 96 23.49 7.49 -3.71
CA TYR A 96 24.55 7.75 -2.74
C TYR A 96 25.42 6.53 -2.48
N ALA A 97 26.68 6.56 -2.91
CA ALA A 97 27.67 5.52 -2.59
C ALA A 97 28.55 5.84 -1.36
N ARG A 98 28.46 7.07 -0.84
CA ARG A 98 29.18 7.54 0.35
C ARG A 98 28.35 8.57 1.09
N CYS A 99 28.60 8.75 2.38
CA CYS A 99 27.97 9.82 3.14
C CYS A 99 28.42 11.19 2.60
N THR A 100 27.47 12.05 2.24
CA THR A 100 27.70 13.43 1.76
C THR A 100 26.94 14.42 2.63
N PRO A 101 27.25 15.74 2.56
CA PRO A 101 26.44 16.76 3.23
C PRO A 101 24.95 16.72 2.84
N SER A 102 24.64 16.40 1.57
CA SER A 102 23.25 16.26 1.12
C SER A 102 22.55 15.01 1.67
N ALA A 103 23.29 13.92 1.89
CA ALA A 103 22.79 12.72 2.56
C ALA A 103 22.47 12.99 4.03
N LEU A 104 23.36 13.70 4.75
CA LEU A 104 23.12 14.15 6.13
C LEU A 104 21.88 15.05 6.22
N ALA A 105 21.79 16.04 5.34
CA ALA A 105 20.61 16.91 5.28
C ALA A 105 19.32 16.14 4.94
N ALA A 106 19.40 15.05 4.16
CA ALA A 106 18.26 14.19 3.93
C ALA A 106 17.87 13.45 5.21
N ILE A 107 18.81 12.88 5.96
CA ILE A 107 18.54 12.25 7.27
C ILE A 107 17.75 13.21 8.16
N ASP A 108 18.20 14.45 8.33
CA ASP A 108 17.52 15.43 9.19
C ASP A 108 16.07 15.70 8.76
N ARG A 109 15.83 15.83 7.46
CA ARG A 109 14.48 16.02 6.91
C ARG A 109 13.58 14.81 7.15
N TYR A 110 14.07 13.60 6.86
CA TYR A 110 13.31 12.37 7.01
C TYR A 110 13.06 12.01 8.48
N MET A 111 13.99 12.33 9.38
CA MET A 111 13.78 12.21 10.83
C MET A 111 12.62 13.09 11.29
N LYS A 112 12.60 14.35 10.83
CA LYS A 112 11.50 15.28 11.14
C LYS A 112 10.18 14.77 10.57
N GLU A 113 10.16 14.41 9.28
CA GLU A 113 8.96 13.93 8.61
C GLU A 113 8.39 12.66 9.25
N GLY A 114 9.25 11.69 9.58
CA GLY A 114 8.84 10.45 10.24
C GLY A 114 8.22 10.70 11.62
N GLY A 115 8.78 11.64 12.38
CA GLY A 115 8.22 12.08 13.66
C GLY A 115 6.86 12.76 13.50
N ASP A 116 6.73 13.67 12.54
CA ASP A 116 5.47 14.36 12.25
C ASP A 116 4.37 13.38 11.81
N LEU A 117 4.68 12.44 10.89
CA LEU A 117 3.76 11.40 10.44
C LEU A 117 3.30 10.51 11.60
N SER A 118 4.24 10.03 12.42
CA SER A 118 3.93 9.17 13.56
C SER A 118 3.00 9.87 14.56
N ASN A 119 3.31 11.13 14.89
CA ASN A 119 2.48 11.93 15.79
C ASN A 119 1.09 12.21 15.22
N GLU A 120 0.99 12.50 13.91
CA GLU A 120 -0.30 12.72 13.26
C GLU A 120 -1.15 11.45 13.27
N ILE A 121 -0.55 10.29 12.98
CA ILE A 121 -1.25 9.01 12.99
C ILE A 121 -1.77 8.71 14.40
N ILE A 122 -0.92 8.80 15.41
CA ILE A 122 -1.31 8.53 16.80
C ILE A 122 -2.36 9.52 17.31
N SER A 123 -2.18 10.82 17.08
CA SER A 123 -3.10 11.85 17.59
C SER A 123 -4.51 11.77 17.01
N ARG A 124 -4.67 11.23 15.80
CA ARG A 124 -5.96 11.14 15.12
C ARG A 124 -6.57 9.74 15.13
N TYR A 125 -5.73 8.70 15.21
CA TYR A 125 -6.14 7.31 15.01
C TYR A 125 -5.61 6.33 16.06
N GLY A 126 -4.76 6.78 17.00
CA GLY A 126 -4.28 5.97 18.12
C GLY A 126 -5.36 5.86 19.19
N ASN A 127 -6.02 4.71 19.25
CA ASN A 127 -6.95 4.35 20.33
C ASN A 127 -6.23 3.56 21.42
#